data_AF-A0A6L3EMG4-F1
#
_entry.id   AF-A0A6L3EMG4-F1
#
_cell.length_a   1.000
_cell.length_b   1.000
_cell.length_c   1.000
_cell.angle_alpha   90.00
_cell.angle_beta   90.00
_cell.angle_gamma   90.00
#
_symmetry.space_group_name_H-M   'P 1'
#
loop_
_entity.id
_entity.type
_entity.pdbx_description
1 polymer ?
#
loop_
_entity_poly.entity_id
_entity_poly.type
_entity_poly.pdbx_seq_one_letter_code
_entity_poly.pdbx_strand_id
1 'polypeptide(L)'
;MKKSPIALAVAAAIAAPLAADAATHTLKLTGVISTSANGNSTANLDADGGDWTYDDALQTVAAGGLFTARYNINPATKLFTHDITDYVIDATGAGIAAASTYVCTEGTFGGIVGAHLCGNYNFGGNYLNDSTLTYGPGITVSRTIGGDDGVIGPPQSIAQNDGFRVDSWDGRTLVVENVVPATSGYTYTFVKPADAVDDVGNIPQGTATVDFPIGANDLRWFDEATVVEETAGNQGGSFTINGSGGTGSPGNVTVTYVPPSPAFTGTETWVYRVTDTMGPLSGQTDTATLTVNVSPLGATDDSAATTRLRAPVVIPVGNNDFGFTDPSSVAVTVAPTLGTTSITGNGGPVADITITYTSTAPLGSAAYQDTFTYQVTDNNSASDTAVVTVQVNNALPVAGDLAGITLDTQGVSPAAATTTVNVGAGGAIAGNVVGDALAVVTTTPSNDVTSTVVGTTITIAASTFTSAGDAVGYTITDADGEAATGTISLSIPDVAPTLTAASQTISAPAATTISLPFSAGNGAASDHSVSVSTPQFGTVANPTVNGTAGTVDFTYTPDGFAGPDVLTVNLTDGDGSVASATATITMTGPAVTIPTQDSLPGSSAIAPAGLLSLLAGLPLLRSRRRRRD
;
A
#
# COMPACT_ATOMS: atom_id res chain seq x y z
N MET A 1 36.64 -5.86 25.34
CA MET A 1 36.48 -6.31 26.73
C MET A 1 35.83 -7.68 26.74
N LYS A 2 36.36 -8.58 27.57
CA LYS A 2 36.16 -10.04 27.55
C LYS A 2 34.72 -10.45 27.89
N LYS A 3 34.19 -11.43 27.16
CA LYS A 3 33.08 -12.30 27.55
C LYS A 3 33.63 -13.69 27.96
N SER A 4 32.87 -14.37 28.83
CA SER A 4 32.92 -15.78 29.28
C SER A 4 33.72 -16.07 30.57
N PRO A 5 33.34 -17.07 31.42
CA PRO A 5 32.33 -18.13 31.20
C PRO A 5 31.36 -18.48 32.36
N ILE A 6 30.43 -19.35 31.97
CA ILE A 6 29.37 -20.09 32.65
C ILE A 6 29.90 -21.15 33.64
N ALA A 7 29.21 -21.35 34.77
CA ALA A 7 28.94 -22.64 35.45
C ALA A 7 27.84 -22.42 36.51
N LEU A 8 26.56 -22.66 36.22
CA LEU A 8 25.81 -23.91 36.47
C LEU A 8 25.86 -24.42 37.92
N ALA A 9 24.80 -24.13 38.68
CA ALA A 9 24.25 -25.03 39.69
C ALA A 9 22.72 -24.90 39.69
N VAL A 10 22.05 -25.99 39.33
CA VAL A 10 20.60 -26.17 39.36
C VAL A 10 20.21 -26.83 40.69
N ALA A 11 19.04 -26.40 41.17
CA ALA A 11 18.10 -27.07 42.07
C ALA A 11 18.16 -26.83 43.59
N ALA A 12 16.95 -26.48 44.06
CA ALA A 12 16.36 -26.68 45.39
C ALA A 12 16.58 -25.57 46.45
N ALA A 13 15.80 -24.49 46.31
CA ALA A 13 15.22 -23.80 47.46
C ALA A 13 13.73 -23.55 47.15
N ILE A 14 12.92 -24.51 47.60
CA ILE A 14 11.56 -24.40 48.17
C ILE A 14 10.85 -23.08 47.84
N ALA A 15 9.70 -23.20 47.16
CA ALA A 15 8.70 -22.14 47.07
C ALA A 15 8.37 -21.62 48.48
N ALA A 16 8.96 -20.48 48.85
CA ALA A 16 8.39 -19.63 49.87
C ALA A 16 7.17 -18.95 49.23
N PRO A 17 6.00 -18.91 49.90
CA PRO A 17 4.95 -18.02 49.45
C PRO A 17 5.55 -16.61 49.47
N LEU A 18 5.39 -15.88 48.37
CA LEU A 18 5.58 -14.43 48.38
C LEU A 18 4.76 -13.91 49.57
N ALA A 19 5.40 -13.25 50.53
CA ALA A 19 4.68 -12.53 51.56
C ALA A 19 3.66 -11.64 50.84
N ALA A 20 2.38 -11.76 51.23
CA ALA A 20 1.34 -10.91 50.71
C ALA A 20 1.82 -9.45 50.82
N ASP A 21 1.74 -8.72 49.71
CA ASP A 21 2.09 -7.30 49.68
C ASP A 21 1.22 -6.60 50.72
N ALA A 22 1.84 -5.97 51.72
CA ALA A 22 1.12 -5.30 52.80
C ALA A 22 0.31 -4.14 52.20
N ALA A 23 -1.01 -4.19 52.31
CA ALA A 23 -1.87 -3.18 51.74
C ALA A 23 -2.39 -2.26 52.85
N THR A 24 -2.07 -0.98 52.73
CA THR A 24 -2.65 0.07 53.55
C THR A 24 -3.95 0.54 52.93
N HIS A 25 -5.02 0.67 53.72
CA HIS A 25 -6.36 1.04 53.28
C HIS A 25 -6.88 2.26 54.04
N THR A 26 -7.35 3.28 53.31
CA THR A 26 -8.12 4.39 53.89
C THR A 26 -9.55 3.94 54.13
N LEU A 27 -10.08 4.17 55.32
CA LEU A 27 -11.41 3.76 55.78
C LEU A 27 -12.13 4.91 56.48
N LYS A 28 -13.46 4.84 56.54
CA LYS A 28 -14.31 5.68 57.39
C LYS A 28 -14.91 4.81 58.49
N LEU A 29 -14.94 5.33 59.72
CA LEU A 29 -15.61 4.66 60.84
C LEU A 29 -17.12 4.92 60.75
N THR A 30 -17.91 3.87 60.57
CA THR A 30 -19.37 3.98 60.38
C THR A 30 -20.16 3.51 61.60
N GLY A 31 -19.53 2.79 62.53
CA GLY A 31 -20.20 2.33 63.75
C GLY A 31 -19.26 1.96 64.87
N VAL A 32 -19.65 2.31 66.10
CA VAL A 32 -19.04 1.82 67.34
C VAL A 32 -20.13 1.35 68.26
N ILE A 33 -20.06 0.07 68.66
CA ILE A 33 -20.98 -0.55 69.59
C ILE A 33 -20.19 -0.95 70.82
N SER A 34 -20.58 -0.44 71.99
CA SER A 34 -20.13 -1.00 73.26
C SER A 34 -21.08 -2.11 73.69
N THR A 35 -20.52 -3.23 74.13
CA THR A 35 -21.23 -4.39 74.66
C THR A 35 -20.94 -4.49 76.16
N SER A 36 -21.94 -4.84 76.96
CA SER A 36 -21.81 -5.05 78.40
C SER A 36 -22.79 -6.11 78.87
N ALA A 37 -22.65 -6.57 80.12
CA ALA A 37 -23.64 -7.46 80.74
C ALA A 37 -25.06 -6.86 80.80
N ASN A 38 -25.19 -5.54 80.68
CA ASN A 38 -26.45 -4.80 80.73
C ASN A 38 -27.03 -4.49 79.33
N GLY A 39 -26.40 -5.00 78.26
CA GLY A 39 -26.79 -4.76 76.88
C GLY A 39 -25.81 -3.90 76.09
N ASN A 40 -26.18 -3.59 74.84
CA ASN A 40 -25.35 -2.87 73.89
C ASN A 40 -25.71 -1.38 73.86
N SER A 41 -24.71 -0.51 73.68
CA SER A 41 -24.91 0.92 73.44
C SER A 41 -24.14 1.34 72.18
N THR A 42 -24.82 2.04 71.27
CA THR A 42 -24.19 2.57 70.05
C THR A 42 -23.65 3.98 70.33
N ALA A 43 -22.39 4.23 69.98
CA ALA A 43 -21.84 5.57 70.04
C ALA A 43 -22.42 6.43 68.91
N ASN A 44 -22.75 7.68 69.22
CA ASN A 44 -22.95 8.70 68.21
C ASN A 44 -21.58 9.26 67.83
N LEU A 45 -21.19 9.02 66.59
CA LEU A 45 -19.93 9.50 66.02
C LEU A 45 -20.15 10.93 65.50
N ASP A 46 -19.16 11.80 65.62
CA ASP A 46 -19.20 13.07 64.89
C ASP A 46 -19.22 12.80 63.38
N ALA A 47 -19.77 13.75 62.60
CA ALA A 47 -19.98 13.61 61.16
C ALA A 47 -18.73 13.02 60.47
N ASP A 48 -18.95 11.90 59.79
CA ASP A 48 -18.01 11.08 59.00
C ASP A 48 -17.01 10.18 59.75
N GLY A 49 -17.02 10.15 61.10
CA GLY A 49 -16.18 9.22 61.87
C GLY A 49 -14.65 9.41 61.71
N GLY A 50 -14.22 10.39 60.91
CA GLY A 50 -12.82 10.67 60.56
C GLY A 50 -12.25 9.72 59.50
N ASP A 51 -11.11 10.08 58.91
CA ASP A 51 -10.31 9.18 58.10
C ASP A 51 -9.48 8.26 58.99
N TRP A 52 -9.55 6.96 58.71
CA TRP A 52 -8.79 5.92 59.37
C TRP A 52 -7.91 5.18 58.37
N THR A 53 -6.78 4.67 58.84
CA THR A 53 -5.86 3.88 58.04
C THR A 53 -5.77 2.47 58.62
N TYR A 54 -6.02 1.44 57.81
CA TYR A 54 -5.86 0.05 58.17
C TYR A 54 -4.70 -0.57 57.41
N ASP A 55 -3.72 -1.12 58.13
CA ASP A 55 -2.65 -1.95 57.58
C ASP A 55 -3.04 -3.42 57.80
N ASP A 56 -3.29 -4.16 56.73
CA ASP A 56 -3.78 -5.53 56.79
C ASP A 56 -2.72 -6.56 57.19
N ALA A 57 -1.43 -6.23 56.97
CA ALA A 57 -0.31 -7.07 57.36
C ALA A 57 0.03 -6.91 58.85
N LEU A 58 -0.05 -5.68 59.35
CA LEU A 58 0.16 -5.37 60.77
C LEU A 58 -1.11 -5.53 61.60
N GLN A 59 -2.28 -5.61 60.95
CA GLN A 59 -3.60 -5.58 61.58
C GLN A 59 -3.79 -4.35 62.49
N THR A 60 -3.28 -3.20 62.09
CA THR A 60 -3.38 -1.95 62.86
C THR A 60 -4.33 -0.96 62.20
N VAL A 61 -5.23 -0.37 62.98
CA VAL A 61 -6.19 0.66 62.53
C VAL A 61 -5.89 1.96 63.26
N ALA A 62 -5.60 3.04 62.54
CA ALA A 62 -5.18 4.32 63.12
C ALA A 62 -6.09 5.48 62.68
N ALA A 63 -6.46 6.36 63.61
CA ALA A 63 -7.26 7.54 63.35
C ALA A 63 -6.40 8.73 62.93
N GLY A 64 -6.84 9.50 61.94
CA GLY A 64 -6.27 10.79 61.59
C GLY A 64 -6.66 11.90 62.58
N GLY A 65 -5.99 11.97 63.73
CA GLY A 65 -6.17 13.06 64.71
C GLY A 65 -7.13 12.73 65.87
N LEU A 66 -8.02 13.67 66.20
CA LEU A 66 -8.97 13.53 67.31
C LEU A 66 -10.18 12.68 66.89
N PHE A 67 -10.35 11.55 67.57
CA PHE A 67 -11.54 10.72 67.53
C PHE A 67 -12.44 11.01 68.73
N THR A 68 -13.69 11.38 68.48
CA THR A 68 -14.70 11.64 69.50
C THR A 68 -15.88 10.67 69.39
N ALA A 69 -16.14 9.91 70.46
CA ALA A 69 -17.29 9.00 70.56
C ALA A 69 -18.23 9.45 71.67
N ARG A 70 -19.47 9.78 71.34
CA ARG A 70 -20.48 10.27 72.30
C ARG A 70 -21.50 9.20 72.61
N TYR A 71 -21.61 8.84 73.88
CA TYR A 71 -22.58 7.85 74.33
C TYR A 71 -23.79 8.56 74.94
N ASN A 72 -24.99 8.24 74.44
CA ASN A 72 -26.24 8.86 74.88
C ASN A 72 -27.31 7.79 75.04
N ILE A 73 -28.24 7.99 76.00
CA ILE A 73 -29.44 7.14 76.11
C ILE A 73 -30.53 7.61 75.14
N ASN A 74 -30.60 8.93 74.92
CA ASN A 74 -31.47 9.60 73.97
C ASN A 74 -30.80 10.93 73.57
N PRO A 75 -31.28 11.67 72.55
CA PRO A 75 -30.64 12.90 72.08
C PRO A 75 -30.42 13.99 73.16
N ALA A 76 -31.16 13.95 74.27
CA ALA A 76 -31.07 14.94 75.35
C ALA A 76 -30.21 14.48 76.55
N THR A 77 -29.97 13.18 76.71
CA THR A 77 -29.33 12.61 77.91
C THR A 77 -27.99 11.98 77.57
N LYS A 78 -26.90 12.69 77.90
CA LYS A 78 -25.52 12.27 77.63
C LYS A 78 -25.00 11.37 78.75
N LEU A 79 -24.42 10.23 78.40
CA LEU A 79 -23.71 9.35 79.34
C LEU A 79 -22.32 9.92 79.60
N PHE A 80 -21.47 9.89 78.58
CA PHE A 80 -20.10 10.40 78.60
C PHE A 80 -19.59 10.54 77.15
N THR A 81 -18.46 11.20 76.97
CA THR A 81 -17.76 11.33 75.69
C THR A 81 -16.32 10.83 75.84
N HIS A 82 -15.83 10.06 74.88
CA HIS A 82 -14.42 9.71 74.75
C HIS A 82 -13.78 10.58 73.69
N ASP A 83 -12.76 11.32 74.07
CA ASP A 83 -11.90 12.11 73.17
C ASP A 83 -10.51 11.46 73.17
N ILE A 84 -10.12 10.89 72.03
CA ILE A 84 -8.88 10.12 71.85
C ILE A 84 -8.08 10.72 70.70
N THR A 85 -6.86 11.18 70.95
CA THR A 85 -6.01 11.78 69.91
C THR A 85 -4.95 10.78 69.46
N ASP A 86 -4.71 10.72 68.14
CA ASP A 86 -3.76 9.80 67.49
C ASP A 86 -4.02 8.34 67.88
N TYR A 87 -5.30 7.95 67.86
CA TYR A 87 -5.74 6.64 68.31
C TYR A 87 -5.26 5.54 67.36
N VAL A 88 -4.58 4.52 67.90
CA VAL A 88 -4.16 3.31 67.19
C VAL A 88 -4.74 2.08 67.89
N ILE A 89 -5.50 1.31 67.12
CA ILE A 89 -6.03 0.00 67.47
C ILE A 89 -5.08 -1.05 66.90
N ASP A 90 -4.51 -1.86 67.78
CA ASP A 90 -3.83 -3.09 67.40
C ASP A 90 -4.86 -4.24 67.41
N ALA A 91 -5.22 -4.72 66.22
CA ALA A 91 -6.24 -5.74 66.00
C ALA A 91 -5.64 -7.16 65.85
N THR A 92 -4.47 -7.42 66.43
CA THR A 92 -3.82 -8.75 66.45
C THR A 92 -4.41 -9.72 67.50
N GLY A 93 -5.30 -9.24 68.37
CA GLY A 93 -5.92 -9.99 69.47
C GLY A 93 -5.16 -9.93 70.80
N ALA A 94 -3.91 -9.49 70.79
CA ALA A 94 -3.07 -9.35 72.00
C ALA A 94 -2.46 -7.95 72.16
N GLY A 95 -2.77 -7.05 71.24
CA GLY A 95 -2.27 -5.68 71.19
C GLY A 95 -2.80 -4.77 72.30
N ILE A 96 -2.02 -3.73 72.61
CA ILE A 96 -2.39 -2.66 73.54
C ILE A 96 -2.79 -1.45 72.70
N ALA A 97 -3.95 -0.85 73.02
CA ALA A 97 -4.39 0.37 72.36
C ALA A 97 -3.45 1.54 72.69
N ALA A 98 -3.09 2.32 71.67
CA ALA A 98 -2.21 3.47 71.83
C ALA A 98 -2.94 4.77 71.46
N ALA A 99 -2.62 5.85 72.15
CA ALA A 99 -3.12 7.20 71.88
C ALA A 99 -2.14 8.23 72.43
N SER A 100 -2.12 9.44 71.87
CA SER A 100 -1.36 10.56 72.44
C SER A 100 -2.06 11.16 73.65
N THR A 101 -3.40 11.27 73.60
CA THR A 101 -4.23 11.66 74.75
C THR A 101 -5.53 10.86 74.81
N TYR A 102 -6.02 10.62 76.02
CA TYR A 102 -7.35 10.05 76.27
C TYR A 102 -8.06 10.86 77.35
N VAL A 103 -9.26 11.34 77.03
CA VAL A 103 -10.12 12.06 77.98
C VAL A 103 -11.52 11.46 77.93
N CYS A 104 -12.04 11.06 79.09
CA CYS A 104 -13.46 10.77 79.24
C CYS A 104 -14.14 11.96 79.92
N THR A 105 -15.04 12.61 79.20
CA THR A 105 -15.84 13.73 79.72
C THR A 105 -17.20 13.22 80.17
N GLU A 106 -17.52 13.41 81.45
CA GLU A 106 -18.78 12.98 82.05
C GLU A 106 -19.98 13.73 81.42
N GLY A 107 -21.07 13.00 81.17
CA GLY A 107 -22.34 13.56 80.73
C GLY A 107 -23.27 13.93 81.88
N THR A 108 -24.55 14.14 81.57
CA THR A 108 -25.57 14.52 82.56
C THR A 108 -26.22 13.32 83.26
N PHE A 109 -26.08 12.11 82.70
CA PHE A 109 -26.75 10.92 83.24
C PHE A 109 -26.16 10.43 84.55
N GLY A 110 -24.84 10.33 84.67
CA GLY A 110 -24.19 9.77 85.85
C GLY A 110 -24.67 10.44 87.14
N GLY A 111 -24.69 11.78 87.14
CA GLY A 111 -25.15 12.55 88.29
C GLY A 111 -26.60 12.29 88.70
N ILE A 112 -27.49 11.97 87.75
CA ILE A 112 -28.89 11.64 88.02
C ILE A 112 -29.02 10.29 88.75
N VAL A 113 -28.16 9.33 88.43
CA VAL A 113 -28.20 7.98 89.02
C VAL A 113 -27.26 7.83 90.22
N GLY A 114 -26.61 8.92 90.66
CA GLY A 114 -25.69 8.90 91.79
C GLY A 114 -24.37 8.19 91.47
N ALA A 115 -23.83 8.37 90.27
CA ALA A 115 -22.57 7.77 89.85
C ALA A 115 -21.73 8.69 88.95
N HIS A 116 -20.43 8.45 88.88
CA HIS A 116 -19.55 9.03 87.87
C HIS A 116 -19.12 7.92 86.90
N LEU A 117 -19.56 7.99 85.65
CA LEU A 117 -19.35 6.94 84.66
C LEU A 117 -17.91 6.86 84.16
N CYS A 118 -17.30 8.02 83.85
CA CYS A 118 -15.89 8.12 83.51
C CYS A 118 -14.98 7.72 84.67
N GLY A 119 -15.39 8.01 85.91
CA GLY A 119 -14.65 7.69 87.12
C GLY A 119 -14.90 6.27 87.62
N ASN A 120 -15.99 5.63 87.22
CA ASN A 120 -16.45 4.31 87.68
C ASN A 120 -16.57 4.17 89.21
N TYR A 121 -17.33 5.08 89.82
CA TYR A 121 -17.66 5.10 91.26
C TYR A 121 -19.10 5.62 91.50
N ASN A 122 -19.69 5.29 92.65
CA ASN A 122 -20.99 5.83 93.10
C ASN A 122 -20.83 6.95 94.12
N PHE A 123 -21.85 7.80 94.26
CA PHE A 123 -21.90 8.96 95.16
C PHE A 123 -22.37 8.63 96.59
N GLY A 124 -22.15 7.38 97.03
CA GLY A 124 -22.50 6.96 98.39
C GLY A 124 -23.98 7.11 98.75
N GLY A 125 -24.25 7.33 100.02
CA GLY A 125 -25.60 7.47 100.58
C GLY A 125 -26.16 8.89 100.49
N ASN A 126 -25.32 9.91 100.29
CA ASN A 126 -25.74 11.32 100.21
C ASN A 126 -26.00 11.82 98.77
N TYR A 127 -25.63 11.04 97.74
CA TYR A 127 -25.78 11.39 96.31
C TYR A 127 -24.99 12.64 95.88
N LEU A 128 -23.97 13.05 96.62
CA LEU A 128 -23.05 14.14 96.27
C LEU A 128 -21.71 13.56 95.79
N ASN A 129 -21.14 14.14 94.74
CA ASN A 129 -19.82 13.75 94.27
C ASN A 129 -18.75 14.40 95.14
N ASP A 130 -18.20 13.64 96.09
CA ASP A 130 -17.09 14.08 96.96
C ASP A 130 -15.72 13.71 96.37
N SER A 131 -15.69 12.98 95.26
CA SER A 131 -14.49 12.49 94.57
C SER A 131 -14.00 13.41 93.45
N THR A 132 -12.73 13.24 93.07
CA THR A 132 -12.10 13.97 91.95
C THR A 132 -11.54 13.00 90.91
N LEU A 133 -11.70 13.36 89.64
CA LEU A 133 -11.17 12.64 88.48
C LEU A 133 -10.42 13.62 87.59
N THR A 134 -9.21 13.27 87.15
CA THR A 134 -8.41 14.09 86.25
C THR A 134 -7.76 13.23 85.18
N TYR A 135 -7.92 13.66 83.93
CA TYR A 135 -7.24 13.09 82.77
C TYR A 135 -6.07 13.99 82.37
N GLY A 136 -4.94 13.36 82.04
CA GLY A 136 -3.75 14.02 81.51
C GLY A 136 -2.62 14.26 82.52
N PRO A 137 -1.41 14.61 82.03
CA PRO A 137 -1.06 14.68 80.60
C PRO A 137 -0.99 13.29 79.94
N GLY A 138 -1.26 13.25 78.62
CA GLY A 138 -1.27 12.02 77.83
C GLY A 138 -2.48 11.12 78.11
N ILE A 139 -2.22 9.82 78.28
CA ILE A 139 -3.23 8.79 78.62
C ILE A 139 -3.36 8.55 80.13
N THR A 140 -2.71 9.37 80.96
CA THR A 140 -2.73 9.21 82.42
C THR A 140 -4.11 9.57 82.98
N VAL A 141 -4.64 8.74 83.88
CA VAL A 141 -5.86 9.04 84.65
C VAL A 141 -5.58 8.91 86.14
N SER A 142 -6.04 9.90 86.91
CA SER A 142 -5.96 9.89 88.37
C SER A 142 -7.34 10.11 88.97
N ARG A 143 -7.67 9.28 89.96
CA ARG A 143 -8.93 9.35 90.71
C ARG A 143 -8.64 9.35 92.20
N THR A 144 -9.21 10.31 92.92
CA THR A 144 -9.20 10.34 94.40
C THR A 144 -10.62 10.21 94.89
N ILE A 145 -10.89 9.18 95.70
CA ILE A 145 -12.20 8.96 96.31
C ILE A 145 -12.32 9.79 97.58
N GLY A 146 -13.39 10.56 97.69
CA GLY A 146 -13.70 11.40 98.85
C GLY A 146 -15.04 11.01 99.50
N GLY A 147 -15.26 11.46 100.74
CA GLY A 147 -16.55 11.32 101.41
C GLY A 147 -17.01 9.87 101.58
N ASP A 148 -18.28 9.63 101.26
CA ASP A 148 -18.92 8.31 101.24
C ASP A 148 -19.00 7.68 99.83
N ASP A 149 -18.29 8.22 98.85
CA ASP A 149 -18.22 7.68 97.49
C ASP A 149 -17.56 6.28 97.47
N GLY A 150 -18.09 5.38 96.64
CA GLY A 150 -17.67 3.98 96.56
C GLY A 150 -17.10 3.60 95.20
N VAL A 151 -15.93 2.95 95.19
CA VAL A 151 -15.31 2.42 93.97
C VAL A 151 -16.13 1.26 93.42
N ILE A 152 -16.53 1.35 92.15
CA ILE A 152 -17.19 0.25 91.42
C ILE A 152 -16.16 -0.50 90.56
N GLY A 153 -15.23 0.23 89.94
CA GLY A 153 -14.15 -0.36 89.16
C GLY A 153 -13.06 0.65 88.79
N PRO A 154 -12.18 0.34 87.83
CA PRO A 154 -11.18 1.29 87.34
C PRO A 154 -11.86 2.45 86.59
N PRO A 155 -11.28 3.67 86.63
CA PRO A 155 -11.70 4.76 85.73
C PRO A 155 -11.64 4.32 84.27
N GLN A 156 -12.46 4.94 83.42
CA GLN A 156 -12.39 4.73 81.98
C GLN A 156 -11.00 5.14 81.49
N SER A 157 -10.41 4.35 80.60
CA SER A 157 -9.07 4.57 80.07
C SER A 157 -8.91 3.89 78.72
N ILE A 158 -7.86 4.27 77.99
CA ILE A 158 -7.54 3.65 76.70
C ILE A 158 -7.36 2.13 76.80
N ALA A 159 -6.99 1.60 77.96
CA ALA A 159 -6.79 0.15 78.17
C ALA A 159 -8.08 -0.69 78.00
N GLN A 160 -9.26 -0.06 78.04
CA GLN A 160 -10.53 -0.75 77.73
C GLN A 160 -10.64 -1.14 76.26
N ASN A 161 -9.77 -0.57 75.43
CA ASN A 161 -9.63 -0.84 74.02
C ASN A 161 -8.45 -1.79 73.73
N ASP A 162 -7.88 -2.44 74.74
CA ASP A 162 -6.86 -3.46 74.50
C ASP A 162 -7.49 -4.74 73.92
N GLY A 163 -6.68 -5.53 73.20
CA GLY A 163 -7.07 -6.86 72.73
C GLY A 163 -8.12 -6.88 71.63
N PHE A 164 -8.18 -5.84 70.78
CA PHE A 164 -8.95 -5.93 69.54
C PHE A 164 -8.41 -7.06 68.67
N ARG A 165 -9.32 -7.72 67.95
CA ARG A 165 -9.00 -8.63 66.87
C ARG A 165 -9.81 -8.26 65.64
N VAL A 166 -9.30 -8.57 64.45
CA VAL A 166 -10.10 -8.55 63.23
C VAL A 166 -11.19 -9.61 63.32
N ASP A 167 -12.45 -9.19 63.33
CA ASP A 167 -13.61 -10.07 63.25
C ASP A 167 -13.90 -10.45 61.79
N SER A 168 -13.91 -9.45 60.90
CA SER A 168 -14.07 -9.67 59.46
C SER A 168 -13.41 -8.57 58.63
N TRP A 169 -12.88 -8.97 57.46
CA TRP A 169 -12.37 -8.07 56.42
C TRP A 169 -12.70 -8.69 55.06
N ASP A 170 -13.58 -8.06 54.29
CA ASP A 170 -13.98 -8.53 52.95
C ASP A 170 -13.33 -7.71 51.80
N GLY A 171 -12.43 -6.79 52.14
CA GLY A 171 -11.83 -5.85 51.20
C GLY A 171 -12.56 -4.51 51.09
N ARG A 172 -13.79 -4.39 51.61
CA ARG A 172 -14.61 -3.17 51.65
C ARG A 172 -14.96 -2.76 53.08
N THR A 173 -15.37 -3.70 53.91
CA THR A 173 -15.82 -3.50 55.29
C THR A 173 -14.88 -4.24 56.23
N LEU A 174 -14.34 -3.50 57.20
CA LEU A 174 -13.52 -4.03 58.30
C LEU A 174 -14.34 -3.97 59.58
N VAL A 175 -14.49 -5.10 60.26
CA VAL A 175 -15.03 -5.16 61.62
C VAL A 175 -13.90 -5.62 62.53
N VAL A 176 -13.60 -4.82 63.55
CA VAL A 176 -12.69 -5.21 64.63
C VAL A 176 -13.47 -5.21 65.93
N GLU A 177 -13.20 -6.18 66.79
CA GLU A 177 -13.82 -6.22 68.10
C GLU A 177 -12.84 -6.67 69.18
N ASN A 178 -13.04 -6.20 70.40
CA ASN A 178 -12.39 -6.76 71.57
C ASN A 178 -13.43 -7.43 72.48
N VAL A 179 -13.04 -8.56 73.06
CA VAL A 179 -13.80 -9.21 74.11
C VAL A 179 -12.92 -9.18 75.35
N VAL A 180 -13.19 -8.23 76.25
CA VAL A 180 -12.60 -8.29 77.58
C VAL A 180 -13.41 -9.29 78.39
N PRO A 181 -12.83 -10.43 78.82
CA PRO A 181 -13.59 -11.41 79.59
C PRO A 181 -14.16 -10.76 80.87
N ALA A 182 -15.48 -10.79 80.97
CA ALA A 182 -16.31 -10.55 82.15
C ALA A 182 -16.85 -9.14 82.48
N THR A 183 -16.71 -8.06 81.67
CA THR A 183 -17.49 -6.83 81.99
C THR A 183 -17.94 -5.91 80.85
N SER A 184 -17.14 -5.62 79.81
CA SER A 184 -17.53 -4.79 78.65
C SER A 184 -16.59 -5.00 77.45
N GLY A 185 -17.04 -4.78 76.22
CA GLY A 185 -16.21 -4.80 75.00
C GLY A 185 -16.70 -3.81 73.95
N TYR A 186 -15.98 -3.68 72.84
CA TYR A 186 -16.31 -2.79 71.74
C TYR A 186 -16.20 -3.49 70.39
N THR A 187 -17.13 -3.16 69.49
CA THR A 187 -17.09 -3.52 68.08
C THR A 187 -17.03 -2.24 67.26
N TYR A 188 -16.03 -2.11 66.40
CA TYR A 188 -15.83 -0.99 65.49
C TYR A 188 -16.03 -1.50 64.06
N THR A 189 -16.88 -0.81 63.31
CA THR A 189 -17.14 -1.08 61.89
C THR A 189 -16.59 0.06 61.05
N PHE A 190 -15.70 -0.29 60.13
CA PHE A 190 -15.09 0.63 59.17
C PHE A 190 -15.47 0.21 57.75
N VAL A 191 -15.64 1.18 56.87
CA VAL A 191 -15.94 0.94 55.45
C VAL A 191 -14.97 1.77 54.61
N LYS A 192 -14.40 1.19 53.55
CA LYS A 192 -13.66 1.97 52.55
C LYS A 192 -14.57 3.06 51.98
N PRO A 193 -14.09 4.30 51.84
CA PRO A 193 -14.88 5.32 51.17
C PRO A 193 -15.16 4.89 49.73
N ALA A 194 -16.31 5.33 49.24
CA ALA A 194 -16.67 5.34 47.84
C ALA A 194 -15.62 6.12 47.04
N ASP A 195 -15.45 5.72 45.78
CA ASP A 195 -14.36 6.18 44.91
C ASP A 195 -14.93 6.34 43.51
N ALA A 196 -15.15 7.60 43.13
CA ALA A 196 -15.53 7.95 41.79
C ALA A 196 -14.25 7.95 40.94
N VAL A 197 -14.26 7.25 39.82
CA VAL A 197 -13.05 7.03 39.01
C VAL A 197 -13.15 7.81 37.71
N ASP A 198 -12.12 8.58 37.39
CA ASP A 198 -12.06 9.33 36.12
C ASP A 198 -12.34 8.43 34.90
N ASP A 199 -13.12 8.98 33.97
CA ASP A 199 -13.56 8.35 32.74
C ASP A 199 -12.90 8.96 31.51
N VAL A 200 -12.73 8.12 30.48
CA VAL A 200 -12.23 8.57 29.18
C VAL A 200 -13.13 8.06 28.07
N GLY A 201 -13.58 8.99 27.23
CA GLY A 201 -14.27 8.74 25.98
C GLY A 201 -13.42 9.13 24.78
N ASN A 202 -13.42 8.32 23.72
CA ASN A 202 -12.75 8.65 22.45
C ASN A 202 -13.75 8.48 21.31
N ILE A 203 -13.90 9.52 20.48
CA ILE A 203 -14.78 9.49 19.31
C ILE A 203 -14.11 10.16 18.09
N PRO A 204 -14.49 9.77 16.86
CA PRO A 204 -14.11 10.51 15.66
C PRO A 204 -14.89 11.82 15.53
N GLN A 205 -14.32 12.78 14.80
CA GLN A 205 -14.98 14.02 14.40
C GLN A 205 -16.31 13.73 13.68
N GLY A 206 -17.29 14.61 13.91
CA GLY A 206 -18.64 14.53 13.34
C GLY A 206 -19.55 13.45 13.93
N THR A 207 -19.10 12.75 14.98
CA THR A 207 -20.01 12.00 15.85
C THR A 207 -21.10 12.93 16.38
N ALA A 208 -22.35 12.67 16.00
CA ALA A 208 -23.47 13.53 16.38
C ALA A 208 -23.86 13.39 17.86
N THR A 209 -23.84 12.16 18.38
CA THR A 209 -24.17 11.84 19.78
C THR A 209 -23.55 10.49 20.16
N VAL A 210 -23.16 10.35 21.43
CA VAL A 210 -22.59 9.11 21.98
C VAL A 210 -22.90 9.01 23.47
N ASP A 211 -23.08 7.77 23.96
CA ASP A 211 -23.25 7.50 25.39
C ASP A 211 -21.95 6.93 26.00
N PHE A 212 -21.50 7.51 27.11
CA PHE A 212 -20.35 7.02 27.89
C PHE A 212 -20.82 6.42 29.23
N PRO A 213 -20.41 5.20 29.61
CA PRO A 213 -20.79 4.57 30.88
C PRO A 213 -19.89 5.05 32.03
N ILE A 214 -20.16 6.25 32.54
CA ILE A 214 -19.32 6.91 33.57
C ILE A 214 -19.34 6.23 34.94
N GLY A 215 -20.36 5.44 35.25
CA GLY A 215 -20.44 4.78 36.56
C GLY A 215 -19.95 3.34 36.58
N ALA A 216 -19.45 2.82 35.45
CA ALA A 216 -19.10 1.40 35.32
C ALA A 216 -17.78 1.04 36.02
N ASN A 217 -16.85 1.99 36.14
CA ASN A 217 -15.56 1.88 36.81
C ASN A 217 -15.57 2.44 38.24
N ASP A 218 -16.64 3.13 38.62
CA ASP A 218 -16.87 3.66 39.96
C ASP A 218 -16.93 2.53 41.00
N LEU A 219 -16.10 2.64 42.04
CA LEU A 219 -15.93 1.56 43.02
C LEU A 219 -16.54 1.92 44.37
N ARG A 220 -16.96 0.87 45.09
CA ARG A 220 -17.31 0.92 46.52
C ARG A 220 -18.53 1.79 46.86
N TRP A 221 -19.35 2.09 45.87
CA TRP A 221 -20.71 2.61 46.04
C TRP A 221 -21.67 1.51 46.49
N PHE A 222 -22.69 1.84 47.29
CA PHE A 222 -23.81 0.92 47.54
C PHE A 222 -24.79 0.94 46.35
N ASP A 223 -25.79 0.04 46.35
CA ASP A 223 -26.70 -0.19 45.22
C ASP A 223 -27.55 1.05 44.81
N GLU A 224 -27.51 2.14 45.57
CA GLU A 224 -28.19 3.38 45.23
C GLU A 224 -27.27 4.59 45.47
N ALA A 225 -27.06 5.37 44.41
CA ALA A 225 -26.32 6.61 44.42
C ALA A 225 -26.99 7.62 43.47
N THR A 226 -26.72 8.91 43.68
CA THR A 226 -27.09 9.97 42.73
C THR A 226 -25.83 10.55 42.12
N VAL A 227 -25.84 10.67 40.81
CA VAL A 227 -24.80 11.36 40.03
C VAL A 227 -25.35 12.71 39.57
N VAL A 228 -24.58 13.77 39.78
CA VAL A 228 -24.88 15.12 39.35
C VAL A 228 -23.67 15.74 38.65
N GLU A 229 -23.93 16.56 37.63
CA GLU A 229 -22.89 17.37 37.00
C GLU A 229 -22.43 18.44 38.00
N GLU A 230 -21.12 18.52 38.23
CA GLU A 230 -20.53 19.48 39.15
C GLU A 230 -20.00 20.71 38.42
N THR A 231 -19.32 20.50 37.30
CA THR A 231 -18.78 21.57 36.47
C THR A 231 -19.10 21.31 35.01
N ALA A 232 -19.64 22.34 34.36
CA ALA A 232 -19.94 22.32 32.94
C ALA A 232 -18.69 22.14 32.07
N GLY A 233 -18.91 21.59 30.88
CA GLY A 233 -17.87 21.36 29.88
C GLY A 233 -17.13 22.64 29.50
N ASN A 234 -15.85 22.48 29.19
CA ASN A 234 -14.95 23.60 28.91
C ASN A 234 -15.03 24.16 27.47
N GLN A 235 -15.71 23.50 26.52
CA GLN A 235 -15.79 23.97 25.11
C GLN A 235 -17.19 23.94 24.50
N GLY A 236 -18.24 23.83 25.32
CA GLY A 236 -19.63 24.07 24.91
C GLY A 236 -20.40 22.86 24.36
N GLY A 237 -19.83 21.65 24.42
CA GLY A 237 -20.62 20.43 24.22
C GLY A 237 -21.69 20.23 25.30
N SER A 238 -22.74 19.46 25.00
CA SER A 238 -23.80 19.15 25.97
C SER A 238 -23.54 17.82 26.67
N PHE A 239 -23.86 17.78 27.97
CA PHE A 239 -23.67 16.64 28.86
C PHE A 239 -24.99 16.35 29.57
N THR A 240 -25.55 15.15 29.37
CA THR A 240 -26.82 14.74 29.99
C THR A 240 -26.63 13.41 30.72
N ILE A 241 -26.81 13.42 32.04
CA ILE A 241 -26.73 12.22 32.89
C ILE A 241 -28.02 11.42 32.76
N ASN A 242 -27.88 10.11 32.56
CA ASN A 242 -28.98 9.14 32.50
C ASN A 242 -28.81 8.06 33.57
N GLY A 243 -29.91 7.59 34.15
CA GLY A 243 -29.90 6.45 35.11
C GLY A 243 -29.52 6.78 36.56
N SER A 244 -29.28 8.05 36.88
CA SER A 244 -28.97 8.53 38.24
C SER A 244 -30.11 8.25 39.24
N GLY A 245 -29.78 7.83 40.46
CA GLY A 245 -30.75 7.57 41.55
C GLY A 245 -31.54 6.27 41.42
N GLY A 246 -31.24 5.43 40.43
CA GLY A 246 -31.86 4.11 40.26
C GLY A 246 -31.13 3.01 41.02
N THR A 247 -31.79 1.84 41.14
CA THR A 247 -31.15 0.62 41.64
C THR A 247 -29.98 0.21 40.75
N GLY A 248 -28.83 -0.09 41.34
CA GLY A 248 -27.59 -0.41 40.64
C GLY A 248 -26.77 0.82 40.21
N SER A 249 -27.14 2.02 40.68
CA SER A 249 -26.31 3.23 40.53
C SER A 249 -25.09 3.14 41.47
N PRO A 250 -23.89 3.64 41.08
CA PRO A 250 -23.56 4.31 39.81
C PRO A 250 -23.33 3.35 38.62
N GLY A 251 -23.20 2.04 38.83
CA GLY A 251 -22.86 1.04 37.80
C GLY A 251 -23.63 1.08 36.47
N ASN A 252 -24.83 1.67 36.45
CA ASN A 252 -25.70 1.80 35.29
C ASN A 252 -25.80 3.23 34.71
N VAL A 253 -25.08 4.19 35.29
CA VAL A 253 -25.14 5.60 34.91
C VAL A 253 -24.36 5.82 33.63
N THR A 254 -24.99 6.45 32.67
CA THR A 254 -24.36 6.89 31.42
C THR A 254 -24.50 8.38 31.24
N VAL A 255 -23.63 8.95 30.40
CA VAL A 255 -23.71 10.32 29.93
C VAL A 255 -23.94 10.32 28.43
N THR A 256 -25.01 10.96 27.98
CA THR A 256 -25.17 11.33 26.58
C THR A 256 -24.38 12.61 26.31
N TYR A 257 -23.38 12.50 25.44
CA TYR A 257 -22.53 13.59 25.00
C TYR A 257 -22.86 14.00 23.56
N VAL A 258 -22.98 15.31 23.33
CA VAL A 258 -23.13 15.92 22.01
C VAL A 258 -22.04 16.99 21.84
N PRO A 259 -21.13 16.84 20.85
CA PRO A 259 -20.12 17.85 20.59
C PRO A 259 -20.70 19.22 20.25
N PRO A 260 -19.97 20.33 20.51
CA PRO A 260 -20.46 21.70 20.26
C PRO A 260 -20.76 21.96 18.77
N SER A 261 -20.09 21.23 17.87
CA SER A 261 -20.40 21.22 16.44
C SER A 261 -19.87 19.94 15.79
N PRO A 262 -20.38 19.55 14.60
CA PRO A 262 -19.83 18.42 13.84
C PRO A 262 -18.35 18.56 13.45
N ALA A 263 -17.85 19.80 13.36
CA ALA A 263 -16.46 20.08 12.99
C ALA A 263 -15.50 20.09 14.19
N PHE A 264 -15.99 19.91 15.41
CA PHE A 264 -15.18 19.99 16.63
C PHE A 264 -14.11 18.89 16.66
N THR A 265 -12.91 19.26 17.12
CA THR A 265 -11.76 18.38 17.37
C THR A 265 -11.05 18.86 18.63
N GLY A 266 -10.40 17.94 19.35
CA GLY A 266 -9.74 18.23 20.63
C GLY A 266 -10.42 17.57 21.81
N THR A 267 -10.17 18.07 23.01
CA THR A 267 -10.55 17.42 24.27
C THR A 267 -11.54 18.27 25.05
N GLU A 268 -12.65 17.68 25.50
CA GLU A 268 -13.55 18.30 26.48
C GLU A 268 -13.53 17.55 27.81
N THR A 269 -13.72 18.26 28.91
CA THR A 269 -13.71 17.70 30.27
C THR A 269 -14.89 18.19 31.09
N TRP A 270 -15.56 17.27 31.80
CA TRP A 270 -16.61 17.55 32.79
C TRP A 270 -16.24 16.93 34.12
N VAL A 271 -16.64 17.57 35.22
CA VAL A 271 -16.55 16.98 36.55
C VAL A 271 -17.96 16.59 36.98
N TYR A 272 -18.13 15.35 37.42
CA TYR A 272 -19.36 14.87 38.05
C TYR A 272 -19.09 14.48 39.49
N ARG A 273 -20.13 14.58 40.32
CA ARG A 273 -20.13 14.11 41.71
C ARG A 273 -21.09 12.95 41.85
N VAL A 274 -20.62 11.89 42.48
CA VAL A 274 -21.43 10.76 42.90
C VAL A 274 -21.68 10.89 44.40
N THR A 275 -22.93 10.72 44.82
CA THR A 275 -23.35 10.75 46.23
C THR A 275 -24.05 9.44 46.55
N ASP A 276 -23.54 8.73 47.56
CA ASP A 276 -24.19 7.52 48.06
C ASP A 276 -25.50 7.92 48.77
N THR A 277 -26.61 7.27 48.43
CA THR A 277 -27.91 7.58 49.01
C THR A 277 -28.41 6.53 49.99
N MET A 278 -27.77 5.35 50.05
CA MET A 278 -28.27 4.21 50.82
C MET A 278 -27.16 3.37 51.44
N GLY A 279 -27.34 3.02 52.72
CA GLY A 279 -26.41 2.16 53.45
C GLY A 279 -25.47 2.95 54.36
N PRO A 280 -24.40 2.31 54.87
CA PRO A 280 -23.53 2.89 55.91
C PRO A 280 -22.68 4.07 55.44
N LEU A 281 -22.64 4.34 54.13
CA LEU A 281 -21.96 5.50 53.53
C LEU A 281 -22.94 6.55 53.02
N SER A 282 -24.24 6.45 53.32
CA SER A 282 -25.25 7.42 52.88
C SER A 282 -24.83 8.85 53.23
N GLY A 283 -24.82 9.73 52.21
CA GLY A 283 -24.36 11.11 52.30
C GLY A 283 -22.88 11.33 51.94
N GLN A 284 -22.09 10.27 51.78
CA GLN A 284 -20.73 10.38 51.27
C GLN A 284 -20.73 10.79 49.80
N THR A 285 -19.79 11.65 49.43
CA THR A 285 -19.61 12.14 48.06
C THR A 285 -18.19 11.98 47.59
N ASP A 286 -18.02 11.72 46.30
CA ASP A 286 -16.73 11.81 45.61
C ASP A 286 -16.91 12.37 44.20
N THR A 287 -15.84 12.89 43.61
CA THR A 287 -15.86 13.53 42.28
C THR A 287 -14.90 12.86 41.32
N ALA A 288 -15.35 12.70 40.08
CA ALA A 288 -14.54 12.20 38.98
C ALA A 288 -14.73 13.06 37.73
N THR A 289 -13.81 12.90 36.78
CA THR A 289 -13.76 13.65 35.54
C THR A 289 -14.09 12.75 34.35
N LEU A 290 -15.03 13.16 33.51
CA LEU A 290 -15.16 12.60 32.16
C LEU A 290 -14.32 13.42 31.19
N THR A 291 -13.33 12.79 30.56
CA THR A 291 -12.52 13.38 29.48
C THR A 291 -12.93 12.78 28.13
N VAL A 292 -13.50 13.59 27.23
CA VAL A 292 -13.86 13.18 25.87
C VAL A 292 -12.86 13.73 24.86
N ASN A 293 -12.21 12.84 24.13
CA ASN A 293 -11.25 13.19 23.07
C ASN A 293 -11.89 12.96 21.69
N VAL A 294 -12.02 14.04 20.93
CA VAL A 294 -12.55 14.04 19.56
C VAL A 294 -11.40 14.14 18.57
N SER A 295 -11.15 13.02 17.87
CA SER A 295 -10.04 12.92 16.92
C SER A 295 -10.45 13.49 15.55
N PRO A 296 -9.61 14.32 14.90
CA PRO A 296 -9.89 14.84 13.56
C PRO A 296 -9.97 13.71 12.52
N LEU A 297 -10.75 13.93 11.46
CA LEU A 297 -10.54 13.23 10.19
C LEU A 297 -9.27 13.76 9.53
N GLY A 298 -8.57 12.91 8.77
CA GLY A 298 -7.44 13.34 7.96
C GLY A 298 -7.38 12.61 6.65
N ALA A 299 -7.85 13.28 5.59
CA ALA A 299 -7.56 12.90 4.22
C ALA A 299 -6.21 13.55 3.83
N THR A 300 -5.21 12.74 3.51
CA THR A 300 -3.87 13.24 3.18
C THR A 300 -3.69 13.32 1.67
N ASP A 301 -3.11 14.41 1.16
CA ASP A 301 -2.80 14.55 -0.28
C ASP A 301 -2.01 13.34 -0.83
N ASP A 302 -2.47 12.80 -1.96
CA ASP A 302 -1.80 11.75 -2.70
C ASP A 302 -0.83 12.36 -3.72
N SER A 303 0.46 12.14 -3.49
CA SER A 303 1.49 12.56 -4.43
C SER A 303 2.10 11.38 -5.18
N ALA A 304 2.58 11.65 -6.40
CA ALA A 304 3.47 10.79 -7.16
C ALA A 304 2.87 9.52 -7.79
N ALA A 305 1.58 9.53 -8.13
CA ALA A 305 1.07 8.56 -9.11
C ALA A 305 1.67 8.87 -10.48
N THR A 306 2.50 7.98 -11.03
CA THR A 306 3.10 8.14 -12.35
C THR A 306 2.41 7.22 -13.35
N THR A 307 2.06 7.74 -14.52
CA THR A 307 1.54 6.94 -15.64
C THR A 307 2.10 7.43 -16.97
N ARG A 308 1.84 6.70 -18.04
CA ARG A 308 2.05 7.13 -19.42
C ARG A 308 0.74 7.58 -20.06
N LEU A 309 0.79 8.19 -21.24
CA LEU A 309 -0.41 8.73 -21.87
C LEU A 309 -1.45 7.61 -22.10
N ARG A 310 -2.73 7.88 -21.82
CA ARG A 310 -3.85 6.92 -21.92
C ARG A 310 -3.75 5.63 -21.08
N ALA A 311 -2.64 5.37 -20.39
CA ALA A 311 -2.55 4.24 -19.47
C ALA A 311 -3.25 4.58 -18.15
N PRO A 312 -4.18 3.73 -17.67
CA PRO A 312 -4.84 3.96 -16.39
C PRO A 312 -3.86 3.76 -15.23
N VAL A 313 -3.96 4.61 -14.21
CA VAL A 313 -3.27 4.44 -12.92
C VAL A 313 -4.29 4.39 -11.80
N VAL A 314 -4.10 3.46 -10.87
CA VAL A 314 -4.97 3.24 -9.71
C VAL A 314 -4.37 3.95 -8.51
N ILE A 315 -5.14 4.85 -7.89
CA ILE A 315 -4.79 5.59 -6.68
C ILE A 315 -5.62 5.00 -5.53
N PRO A 316 -4.99 4.37 -4.53
CA PRO A 316 -5.68 3.88 -3.33
C PRO A 316 -6.01 5.05 -2.40
N VAL A 317 -7.27 5.23 -2.04
CA VAL A 317 -7.71 6.37 -1.21
C VAL A 317 -7.34 6.18 0.26
N GLY A 318 -7.79 5.09 0.89
CA GLY A 318 -7.63 4.91 2.35
C GLY A 318 -6.22 4.59 2.86
N ASN A 319 -5.16 4.67 2.04
CA ASN A 319 -3.83 4.18 2.42
C ASN A 319 -3.03 5.15 3.31
N ASN A 320 -3.22 6.45 3.12
CA ASN A 320 -2.58 7.55 3.84
C ASN A 320 -3.59 8.39 4.64
N ASP A 321 -4.85 7.96 4.65
CA ASP A 321 -5.96 8.62 5.33
C ASP A 321 -6.17 8.00 6.73
N PHE A 322 -6.69 8.78 7.67
CA PHE A 322 -6.98 8.33 9.04
C PHE A 322 -8.29 8.92 9.59
N GLY A 323 -8.85 8.24 10.60
CA GLY A 323 -10.03 8.71 11.32
C GLY A 323 -11.37 8.37 10.68
N PHE A 324 -11.38 7.86 9.44
CA PHE A 324 -12.59 7.39 8.75
C PHE A 324 -13.01 6.00 9.23
N THR A 325 -14.31 5.83 9.48
CA THR A 325 -14.90 4.53 9.84
C THR A 325 -15.70 3.94 8.68
N ASP A 326 -15.90 2.63 8.73
CA ASP A 326 -16.62 1.94 7.66
C ASP A 326 -18.14 1.96 7.91
N PRO A 327 -18.97 2.07 6.85
CA PRO A 327 -18.60 2.34 5.46
C PRO A 327 -18.27 3.82 5.21
N SER A 328 -17.34 4.07 4.29
CA SER A 328 -17.01 5.42 3.82
C SER A 328 -17.39 5.61 2.35
N SER A 329 -17.56 6.86 1.94
CA SER A 329 -17.82 7.21 0.54
C SER A 329 -16.85 8.26 0.04
N VAL A 330 -16.51 8.20 -1.24
CA VAL A 330 -15.59 9.10 -1.92
C VAL A 330 -16.29 9.76 -3.10
N ALA A 331 -16.04 11.05 -3.27
CA ALA A 331 -16.45 11.82 -4.44
C ALA A 331 -15.30 12.69 -4.93
N VAL A 332 -15.10 12.76 -6.24
CA VAL A 332 -14.18 13.74 -6.86
C VAL A 332 -14.91 15.08 -6.92
N THR A 333 -14.46 16.05 -6.11
CA THR A 333 -15.09 17.37 -5.96
C THR A 333 -14.54 18.39 -6.94
N VAL A 334 -13.28 18.22 -7.36
CA VAL A 334 -12.65 18.99 -8.45
C VAL A 334 -12.06 17.99 -9.43
N ALA A 335 -12.61 17.92 -10.64
CA ALA A 335 -12.15 16.99 -11.68
C ALA A 335 -10.77 17.40 -12.24
N PRO A 336 -9.97 16.44 -12.74
CA PRO A 336 -8.75 16.76 -13.47
C PRO A 336 -9.03 17.49 -14.78
N THR A 337 -8.05 18.23 -15.28
CA THR A 337 -8.20 19.05 -16.50
C THR A 337 -7.83 18.32 -17.78
N LEU A 338 -6.97 17.31 -17.70
CA LEU A 338 -6.40 16.56 -18.82
C LEU A 338 -6.54 15.04 -18.62
N GLY A 339 -7.56 14.64 -17.87
CA GLY A 339 -7.86 13.24 -17.59
C GLY A 339 -9.30 13.01 -17.18
N THR A 340 -9.60 11.77 -16.85
CA THR A 340 -10.86 11.34 -16.27
C THR A 340 -10.60 10.45 -15.06
N THR A 341 -11.55 10.44 -14.13
CA THR A 341 -11.51 9.63 -12.91
C THR A 341 -12.70 8.68 -12.85
N SER A 342 -12.49 7.48 -12.33
CA SER A 342 -13.58 6.55 -11.95
C SER A 342 -13.29 5.95 -10.58
N ILE A 343 -14.33 5.75 -9.77
CA ILE A 343 -14.22 5.28 -8.39
C ILE A 343 -14.70 3.83 -8.31
N THR A 344 -13.93 2.96 -7.67
CA THR A 344 -14.31 1.57 -7.37
C THR A 344 -14.30 1.35 -5.86
N GLY A 345 -15.24 0.53 -5.34
CA GLY A 345 -15.33 0.22 -3.91
C GLY A 345 -16.14 1.23 -3.08
N ASN A 346 -16.73 2.25 -3.71
CA ASN A 346 -17.43 3.33 -3.02
C ASN A 346 -18.59 2.82 -2.13
N GLY A 347 -18.70 3.33 -0.90
CA GLY A 347 -19.71 2.89 0.09
C GLY A 347 -19.33 1.61 0.84
N GLY A 348 -18.10 1.12 0.68
CA GLY A 348 -17.52 -0.01 1.41
C GLY A 348 -16.44 0.43 2.41
N PRO A 349 -15.52 -0.47 2.78
CA PRO A 349 -14.37 -0.12 3.60
C PRO A 349 -13.49 0.93 2.94
N VAL A 350 -13.06 1.96 3.68
CA VAL A 350 -12.26 3.06 3.09
C VAL A 350 -10.95 2.57 2.45
N ALA A 351 -10.37 1.50 3.00
CA ALA A 351 -9.17 0.85 2.49
C ALA A 351 -9.34 0.17 1.12
N ASP A 352 -10.58 -0.17 0.74
CA ASP A 352 -10.90 -0.82 -0.54
C ASP A 352 -11.27 0.20 -1.64
N ILE A 353 -11.43 1.48 -1.28
CA ILE A 353 -11.80 2.53 -2.24
C ILE A 353 -10.58 2.93 -3.05
N THR A 354 -10.74 2.90 -4.38
CA THR A 354 -9.70 3.31 -5.32
C THR A 354 -10.26 4.29 -6.35
N ILE A 355 -9.42 5.22 -6.78
CA ILE A 355 -9.69 6.14 -7.90
C ILE A 355 -8.78 5.74 -9.05
N THR A 356 -9.35 5.38 -10.20
CA THR A 356 -8.60 5.17 -11.43
C THR A 356 -8.56 6.46 -12.24
N TYR A 357 -7.36 6.98 -12.51
CA TYR A 357 -7.11 8.11 -13.41
C TYR A 357 -6.67 7.62 -14.79
N THR A 358 -7.24 8.20 -15.84
CA THR A 358 -6.80 7.98 -17.22
C THR A 358 -6.67 9.31 -17.94
N SER A 359 -5.49 9.59 -18.50
CA SER A 359 -5.24 10.81 -19.28
C SER A 359 -6.10 10.87 -20.55
N THR A 360 -6.59 12.07 -20.87
CA THR A 360 -7.34 12.40 -22.08
C THR A 360 -6.64 13.48 -22.92
N ALA A 361 -5.39 13.81 -22.59
CA ALA A 361 -4.63 14.80 -23.34
C ALA A 361 -4.48 14.37 -24.81
N PRO A 362 -4.41 15.34 -25.75
CA PRO A 362 -4.20 15.04 -27.16
C PRO A 362 -2.92 14.23 -27.39
N LEU A 363 -2.92 13.38 -28.43
CA LEU A 363 -1.70 12.70 -28.86
C LEU A 363 -0.60 13.73 -29.19
N GLY A 364 0.64 13.41 -28.87
CA GLY A 364 1.76 14.33 -29.08
C GLY A 364 2.00 15.34 -27.96
N SER A 365 1.22 15.28 -26.87
CA SER A 365 1.40 16.17 -25.71
C SER A 365 2.75 15.90 -25.02
N ALA A 366 3.45 16.96 -24.59
CA ALA A 366 4.63 16.80 -23.74
C ALA A 366 4.25 16.24 -22.35
N ALA A 367 5.22 15.70 -21.62
CA ALA A 367 5.01 15.28 -20.23
C ALA A 367 4.45 16.42 -19.37
N TYR A 368 3.47 16.12 -18.51
CA TYR A 368 2.73 17.11 -17.74
C TYR A 368 2.25 16.54 -16.40
N GLN A 369 1.80 17.43 -15.51
CA GLN A 369 1.11 17.07 -14.28
C GLN A 369 -0.37 17.47 -14.38
N ASP A 370 -1.23 16.62 -13.85
CA ASP A 370 -2.65 16.88 -13.68
C ASP A 370 -3.01 16.71 -12.21
N THR A 371 -3.97 17.49 -11.73
CA THR A 371 -4.41 17.46 -10.34
C THR A 371 -5.91 17.35 -10.24
N PHE A 372 -6.39 16.68 -9.21
CA PHE A 372 -7.81 16.63 -8.88
C PHE A 372 -7.99 16.55 -7.35
N THR A 373 -9.16 16.95 -6.85
CA THR A 373 -9.48 16.90 -5.43
C THR A 373 -10.59 15.88 -5.21
N TYR A 374 -10.41 15.01 -4.22
CA TYR A 374 -11.48 14.14 -3.74
C TYR A 374 -11.86 14.49 -2.30
N GLN A 375 -13.06 14.09 -1.92
CA GLN A 375 -13.60 14.18 -0.57
C GLN A 375 -13.92 12.77 -0.08
N VAL A 376 -13.42 12.41 1.09
CA VAL A 376 -13.86 11.22 1.82
C VAL A 376 -14.94 11.66 2.80
N THR A 377 -16.05 10.95 2.82
CA THR A 377 -17.16 11.18 3.75
C THR A 377 -17.39 9.90 4.54
N ASP A 378 -17.21 10.00 5.86
CA ASP A 378 -17.41 8.94 6.83
C ASP A 378 -18.92 8.60 6.98
N ASN A 379 -19.24 7.48 7.62
CA ASN A 379 -20.61 7.02 7.87
C ASN A 379 -21.46 8.02 8.68
N ASN A 380 -20.80 8.90 9.44
CA ASN A 380 -21.41 9.95 10.27
C ASN A 380 -21.56 11.29 9.51
N SER A 381 -21.32 11.30 8.19
CA SER A 381 -21.37 12.48 7.31
C SER A 381 -20.27 13.52 7.54
N ALA A 382 -19.33 13.28 8.45
CA ALA A 382 -18.10 14.05 8.52
C ALA A 382 -17.27 13.80 7.26
N SER A 383 -16.56 14.82 6.80
CA SER A 383 -15.76 14.69 5.59
C SER A 383 -14.49 15.52 5.66
N ASP A 384 -13.50 15.08 4.90
CA ASP A 384 -12.27 15.81 4.64
C ASP A 384 -11.86 15.63 3.17
N THR A 385 -10.99 16.52 2.68
CA THR A 385 -10.58 16.55 1.27
C THR A 385 -9.08 16.40 1.12
N ALA A 386 -8.67 15.70 0.07
CA ALA A 386 -7.28 15.55 -0.33
C ALA A 386 -7.10 15.84 -1.82
N VAL A 387 -5.90 16.29 -2.18
CA VAL A 387 -5.48 16.58 -3.55
C VAL A 387 -4.62 15.42 -4.06
N VAL A 388 -4.96 14.93 -5.24
CA VAL A 388 -4.12 13.98 -5.99
C VAL A 388 -3.33 14.72 -7.04
N THR A 389 -2.02 14.45 -7.12
CA THR A 389 -1.15 14.91 -8.20
C THR A 389 -0.65 13.72 -9.02
N VAL A 390 -0.99 13.70 -10.31
CA VAL A 390 -0.60 12.65 -11.26
C VAL A 390 0.43 13.20 -12.24
N GLN A 391 1.58 12.53 -12.35
CA GLN A 391 2.60 12.80 -13.36
C GLN A 391 2.37 11.90 -14.57
N VAL A 392 2.04 12.50 -15.71
CA VAL A 392 1.87 11.81 -16.99
C VAL A 392 3.13 12.00 -17.81
N ASN A 393 3.83 10.90 -18.07
CA ASN A 393 4.97 10.86 -18.97
C ASN A 393 4.50 10.56 -20.40
N ASN A 394 5.18 11.13 -21.38
CA ASN A 394 4.94 10.79 -22.79
C ASN A 394 6.27 10.83 -23.56
N ALA A 395 6.61 9.74 -24.22
CA ALA A 395 7.76 9.61 -25.09
C ALA A 395 7.27 9.38 -26.53
N LEU A 396 7.46 10.39 -27.38
CA LEU A 396 6.99 10.32 -28.76
C LEU A 396 7.83 9.33 -29.59
N PRO A 397 7.20 8.59 -30.53
CA PRO A 397 7.92 7.81 -31.50
C PRO A 397 8.67 8.72 -32.48
N VAL A 398 9.81 8.25 -32.96
CA VAL A 398 10.65 8.91 -33.96
C VAL A 398 11.00 7.87 -35.02
N ALA A 399 10.73 8.18 -36.28
CA ALA A 399 11.05 7.34 -37.43
C ALA A 399 12.01 8.09 -38.35
N GLY A 400 13.12 7.46 -38.70
CA GLY A 400 14.13 7.97 -39.61
C GLY A 400 14.06 7.32 -40.98
N ASP A 401 14.78 7.89 -41.93
CA ASP A 401 14.91 7.32 -43.28
C ASP A 401 16.12 6.37 -43.36
N LEU A 402 15.98 5.33 -44.17
CA LEU A 402 17.06 4.38 -44.50
C LEU A 402 17.28 4.37 -46.01
N ALA A 403 18.52 4.56 -46.44
CA ALA A 403 18.90 4.54 -47.85
C ALA A 403 20.00 3.52 -48.12
N GLY A 404 20.21 3.21 -49.40
CA GLY A 404 21.30 2.34 -49.85
C GLY A 404 21.02 0.85 -49.72
N ILE A 405 19.74 0.45 -49.63
CA ILE A 405 19.34 -0.95 -49.70
C ILE A 405 19.26 -1.36 -51.17
N THR A 406 19.91 -2.47 -51.51
CA THR A 406 19.93 -3.01 -52.87
C THR A 406 19.32 -4.41 -52.87
N LEU A 407 18.41 -4.67 -53.82
CA LEU A 407 17.85 -6.00 -54.07
C LEU A 407 18.45 -6.53 -55.37
N ASP A 408 19.25 -7.59 -55.24
CA ASP A 408 19.90 -8.23 -56.39
C ASP A 408 18.96 -9.28 -57.00
N THR A 409 18.58 -9.07 -58.26
CA THR A 409 17.75 -10.01 -59.03
C THR A 409 18.57 -10.79 -60.06
N GLN A 410 19.92 -10.69 -60.05
CA GLN A 410 20.76 -11.48 -60.95
C GLN A 410 20.58 -12.98 -60.69
N GLY A 411 20.17 -13.72 -61.73
CA GLY A 411 20.04 -15.18 -61.66
C GLY A 411 18.88 -15.68 -60.79
N VAL A 412 18.04 -14.80 -60.24
CA VAL A 412 16.90 -15.15 -59.38
C VAL A 412 15.63 -14.39 -59.78
N SER A 413 14.47 -14.98 -59.53
CA SER A 413 13.17 -14.31 -59.74
C SER A 413 13.01 -13.12 -58.78
N PRO A 414 12.29 -12.04 -59.13
CA PRO A 414 12.11 -10.86 -58.28
C PRO A 414 11.60 -11.21 -56.88
N ALA A 415 10.62 -12.12 -56.79
CA ALA A 415 10.02 -12.50 -55.51
C ALA A 415 11.00 -13.20 -54.54
N ALA A 416 12.11 -13.75 -55.05
CA ALA A 416 13.16 -14.36 -54.24
C ALA A 416 14.22 -13.35 -53.78
N ALA A 417 14.34 -12.20 -54.45
CA ALA A 417 15.19 -11.11 -54.03
C ALA A 417 14.54 -10.35 -52.86
N THR A 418 14.96 -10.67 -51.65
CA THR A 418 14.36 -10.15 -50.42
C THR A 418 15.39 -9.55 -49.47
N THR A 419 14.94 -8.62 -48.63
CA THR A 419 15.72 -8.05 -47.54
C THR A 419 14.82 -7.78 -46.34
N THR A 420 15.41 -7.67 -45.15
CA THR A 420 14.68 -7.41 -43.90
C THR A 420 15.23 -6.19 -43.20
N VAL A 421 14.34 -5.29 -42.76
CA VAL A 421 14.68 -4.07 -42.02
C VAL A 421 13.95 -4.06 -40.70
N ASN A 422 14.69 -4.04 -39.59
CA ASN A 422 14.11 -3.83 -38.25
C ASN A 422 14.00 -2.33 -37.98
N VAL A 423 12.77 -1.84 -37.79
CA VAL A 423 12.47 -0.42 -37.53
C VAL A 423 12.26 -0.11 -36.05
N GLY A 424 12.34 -1.12 -35.17
CA GLY A 424 12.21 -0.97 -33.72
C GLY A 424 13.49 -0.45 -33.05
N ALA A 425 13.48 -0.42 -31.71
CA ALA A 425 14.61 0.04 -30.91
C ALA A 425 15.88 -0.78 -31.21
N GLY A 426 17.01 -0.11 -31.46
CA GLY A 426 18.28 -0.75 -31.83
C GLY A 426 18.29 -1.39 -33.22
N GLY A 427 17.29 -1.07 -34.06
CA GLY A 427 17.18 -1.54 -35.44
C GLY A 427 18.21 -0.94 -36.40
N ALA A 428 18.07 -1.26 -37.68
CA ALA A 428 19.01 -0.83 -38.74
C ALA A 428 18.90 0.66 -39.07
N ILE A 429 17.83 1.32 -38.64
CA ILE A 429 17.58 2.75 -38.88
C ILE A 429 18.06 3.55 -37.66
N ALA A 430 19.14 4.31 -37.85
CA ALA A 430 19.71 5.14 -36.78
C ALA A 430 18.72 6.24 -36.37
N GLY A 431 18.53 6.40 -35.06
CA GLY A 431 17.65 7.42 -34.50
C GLY A 431 16.18 7.03 -34.36
N ASN A 432 15.78 5.82 -34.75
CA ASN A 432 14.44 5.32 -34.47
C ASN A 432 14.20 5.19 -32.96
N VAL A 433 13.11 5.76 -32.49
CA VAL A 433 12.61 5.65 -31.12
C VAL A 433 11.18 5.18 -31.19
N VAL A 434 10.86 4.18 -30.38
CA VAL A 434 9.55 3.53 -30.38
C VAL A 434 8.52 4.29 -29.55
N GLY A 435 8.95 5.17 -28.66
CA GLY A 435 8.11 5.83 -27.67
C GLY A 435 7.86 4.97 -26.43
N ASP A 436 6.70 5.13 -25.79
CA ASP A 436 6.35 4.51 -24.50
C ASP A 436 6.11 2.98 -24.54
N ALA A 437 6.05 2.37 -25.73
CA ALA A 437 6.25 0.94 -26.05
C ALA A 437 5.83 0.69 -27.51
N LEU A 438 6.29 -0.39 -28.18
CA LEU A 438 5.92 -0.64 -29.58
C LEU A 438 4.52 -1.25 -29.68
N ALA A 439 3.64 -0.67 -30.50
CA ALA A 439 2.33 -1.25 -30.77
C ALA A 439 2.25 -1.85 -32.18
N VAL A 440 2.46 -1.04 -33.22
CA VAL A 440 2.15 -1.44 -34.60
C VAL A 440 3.16 -0.85 -35.57
N VAL A 441 3.59 -1.66 -36.54
CA VAL A 441 4.29 -1.20 -37.74
C VAL A 441 3.39 -1.46 -38.95
N THR A 442 3.21 -0.44 -39.78
CA THR A 442 2.51 -0.56 -41.07
C THR A 442 3.40 -0.09 -42.20
N THR A 443 3.16 -0.60 -43.40
CA THR A 443 3.92 -0.24 -44.59
C THR A 443 3.02 0.20 -45.73
N THR A 444 3.52 1.11 -46.53
CA THR A 444 2.96 1.52 -47.82
C THR A 444 4.02 1.25 -48.89
N PRO A 445 4.06 0.03 -49.45
CA PRO A 445 4.98 -0.30 -50.52
C PRO A 445 4.61 0.47 -51.80
N SER A 446 5.64 0.77 -52.59
CA SER A 446 5.50 1.31 -53.94
C SER A 446 5.25 0.18 -54.96
N ASN A 447 5.23 0.51 -56.25
CA ASN A 447 4.80 -0.40 -57.33
C ASN A 447 5.73 -1.60 -57.55
N ASP A 448 7.04 -1.44 -57.34
CA ASP A 448 8.07 -2.41 -57.75
C ASP A 448 8.57 -3.31 -56.61
N VAL A 449 8.00 -3.15 -55.41
CA VAL A 449 8.26 -4.00 -54.25
C VAL A 449 6.99 -4.38 -53.51
N THR A 450 7.06 -5.48 -52.77
CA THR A 450 6.05 -5.87 -51.77
C THR A 450 6.67 -5.82 -50.38
N SER A 451 5.84 -5.62 -49.36
CA SER A 451 6.32 -5.64 -47.98
C SER A 451 5.37 -6.42 -47.07
N THR A 452 5.93 -7.08 -46.06
CA THR A 452 5.20 -7.74 -44.98
C THR A 452 5.82 -7.39 -43.64
N VAL A 453 5.02 -7.33 -42.59
CA VAL A 453 5.45 -6.90 -41.25
C VAL A 453 5.22 -8.01 -40.23
N VAL A 454 6.26 -8.34 -39.46
CA VAL A 454 6.17 -9.23 -38.29
C VAL A 454 6.86 -8.54 -37.11
N GLY A 455 6.08 -8.13 -36.11
CA GLY A 455 6.57 -7.32 -35.00
C GLY A 455 7.17 -6.00 -35.50
N THR A 456 8.45 -5.77 -35.25
CA THR A 456 9.20 -4.58 -35.72
C THR A 456 9.94 -4.79 -37.03
N THR A 457 9.85 -5.98 -37.62
CA THR A 457 10.65 -6.35 -38.80
C THR A 457 9.80 -6.27 -40.05
N ILE A 458 10.26 -5.47 -41.01
CA ILE A 458 9.70 -5.35 -42.36
C ILE A 458 10.50 -6.26 -43.28
N THR A 459 9.84 -7.19 -43.95
CA THR A 459 10.43 -7.97 -45.04
C THR A 459 9.99 -7.36 -46.37
N ILE A 460 10.95 -7.02 -47.22
CA ILE A 460 10.74 -6.36 -48.51
C ILE A 460 11.20 -7.32 -49.61
N ALA A 461 10.40 -7.50 -50.66
CA ALA A 461 10.71 -8.34 -51.81
C ALA A 461 10.47 -7.58 -53.12
N ALA A 462 11.31 -7.77 -54.13
CA ALA A 462 11.07 -7.19 -55.44
C ALA A 462 9.84 -7.84 -56.11
N SER A 463 9.03 -7.04 -56.80
CA SER A 463 7.90 -7.53 -57.60
C SER A 463 8.21 -7.50 -59.11
N THR A 464 9.12 -6.62 -59.53
CA THR A 464 9.57 -6.44 -60.92
C THR A 464 11.10 -6.32 -60.98
N PHE A 465 11.64 -6.13 -62.19
CA PHE A 465 13.07 -6.05 -62.45
C PHE A 465 13.60 -4.60 -62.62
N THR A 466 12.84 -3.56 -62.24
CA THR A 466 13.12 -2.18 -62.69
C THR A 466 14.17 -1.44 -61.86
N SER A 467 14.97 -0.59 -62.52
CA SER A 467 16.16 0.07 -61.94
C SER A 467 15.98 1.56 -61.56
N ALA A 468 14.75 2.09 -61.59
CA ALA A 468 14.50 3.53 -61.43
C ALA A 468 14.58 4.06 -59.98
N GLY A 469 14.90 3.19 -59.01
CA GLY A 469 14.85 3.49 -57.58
C GLY A 469 13.43 3.36 -57.04
N ASP A 470 13.28 2.67 -55.92
CA ASP A 470 11.98 2.42 -55.30
C ASP A 470 12.00 2.73 -53.81
N ALA A 471 10.84 2.77 -53.14
CA ALA A 471 10.78 3.01 -51.71
C ALA A 471 9.62 2.29 -51.00
N VAL A 472 9.83 1.95 -49.73
CA VAL A 472 8.78 1.52 -48.81
C VAL A 472 8.62 2.58 -47.73
N GLY A 473 7.46 3.23 -47.70
CA GLY A 473 7.05 4.04 -46.55
C GLY A 473 6.66 3.14 -45.38
N TYR A 474 7.00 3.53 -44.16
CA TYR A 474 6.59 2.82 -42.95
C TYR A 474 6.15 3.77 -41.85
N THR A 475 5.25 3.31 -40.99
CA THR A 475 4.75 4.04 -39.81
C THR A 475 4.98 3.18 -38.57
N ILE A 476 5.64 3.73 -37.55
CA ILE A 476 5.72 3.16 -36.20
C ILE A 476 4.68 3.85 -35.34
N THR A 477 3.82 3.08 -34.68
CA THR A 477 2.87 3.56 -33.69
C THR A 477 3.20 2.96 -32.33
N ASP A 478 3.24 3.80 -31.31
CA ASP A 478 3.50 3.38 -29.93
C ASP A 478 2.23 2.89 -29.22
N ALA A 479 2.36 2.46 -27.96
CA ALA A 479 1.25 1.93 -27.17
C ALA A 479 0.20 2.98 -26.76
N ASP A 480 0.52 4.26 -26.91
CA ASP A 480 -0.33 5.39 -26.56
C ASP A 480 -1.09 5.91 -27.81
N GLY A 481 -0.65 5.48 -29.00
CA GLY A 481 -1.31 5.70 -30.29
C GLY A 481 -0.67 6.81 -31.11
N GLU A 482 0.42 7.41 -30.61
CA GLU A 482 1.28 8.32 -31.33
C GLU A 482 1.98 7.58 -32.47
N ALA A 483 2.19 8.27 -33.60
CA ALA A 483 2.79 7.67 -34.78
C ALA A 483 3.88 8.55 -35.39
N ALA A 484 4.91 7.89 -35.93
CA ALA A 484 5.96 8.52 -36.72
C ALA A 484 6.20 7.74 -38.02
N THR A 485 6.47 8.46 -39.10
CA THR A 485 6.65 7.89 -40.44
C THR A 485 8.09 8.04 -40.93
N GLY A 486 8.61 7.03 -41.61
CA GLY A 486 9.91 7.08 -42.30
C GLY A 486 9.85 6.35 -43.64
N THR A 487 10.96 6.41 -44.39
CA THR A 487 11.07 5.80 -45.72
C THR A 487 12.30 4.90 -45.82
N ILE A 488 12.16 3.77 -46.53
CA ILE A 488 13.24 2.86 -46.88
C ILE A 488 13.44 2.94 -48.39
N SER A 489 14.52 3.56 -48.83
CA SER A 489 14.89 3.71 -50.24
C SER A 489 15.68 2.50 -50.74
N LEU A 490 15.24 1.98 -51.88
CA LEU A 490 15.64 0.72 -52.48
C LEU A 490 16.16 0.96 -53.91
N SER A 491 17.08 0.10 -54.35
CA SER A 491 17.53 0.03 -55.74
C SER A 491 17.58 -1.43 -56.18
N ILE A 492 17.06 -1.72 -57.36
CA ILE A 492 17.22 -3.01 -58.02
C ILE A 492 18.18 -2.76 -59.19
N PRO A 493 19.44 -3.22 -59.14
CA PRO A 493 20.40 -2.96 -60.21
C PRO A 493 20.00 -3.70 -61.49
N ASP A 494 20.08 -3.00 -62.62
CA ASP A 494 20.06 -3.60 -63.96
C ASP A 494 21.43 -4.22 -64.24
N VAL A 495 21.43 -5.51 -64.53
CA VAL A 495 22.58 -6.39 -64.73
C VAL A 495 22.31 -7.24 -65.96
N ALA A 496 22.77 -6.75 -67.10
CA ALA A 496 22.67 -7.48 -68.36
C ALA A 496 23.31 -8.90 -68.31
N PRO A 497 22.76 -9.87 -69.07
CA PRO A 497 23.37 -11.20 -69.17
C PRO A 497 24.71 -11.11 -69.91
N THR A 498 25.51 -12.18 -69.85
CA THR A 498 26.66 -12.34 -70.74
C THR A 498 26.55 -13.65 -71.51
N LEU A 499 27.06 -13.66 -72.74
CA LEU A 499 27.07 -14.84 -73.60
C LEU A 499 28.44 -14.98 -74.25
N THR A 500 29.03 -16.17 -74.16
CA THR A 500 30.36 -16.45 -74.70
C THR A 500 30.26 -17.16 -76.04
N ALA A 501 31.03 -16.69 -77.03
CA ALA A 501 31.08 -17.31 -78.35
C ALA A 501 31.57 -18.76 -78.26
N ALA A 502 31.01 -19.63 -79.09
CA ALA A 502 31.40 -21.03 -79.18
C ALA A 502 31.85 -21.37 -80.61
N SER A 503 32.80 -22.29 -80.73
CA SER A 503 33.21 -22.86 -82.00
C SER A 503 33.20 -24.38 -81.90
N GLN A 504 32.55 -25.06 -82.83
CA GLN A 504 32.45 -26.52 -82.83
C GLN A 504 32.67 -27.07 -84.24
N THR A 505 33.42 -28.17 -84.33
CA THR A 505 33.56 -28.94 -85.57
C THR A 505 32.64 -30.14 -85.51
N ILE A 506 31.82 -30.32 -86.55
CA ILE A 506 30.84 -31.40 -86.65
C ILE A 506 31.03 -32.16 -87.96
N SER A 507 30.57 -33.40 -88.01
CA SER A 507 30.57 -34.21 -89.23
C SER A 507 29.17 -34.28 -89.82
N ALA A 508 29.03 -33.85 -91.08
CA ALA A 508 27.75 -33.97 -91.78
C ALA A 508 27.43 -35.46 -92.05
N PRO A 509 26.15 -35.90 -91.98
CA PRO A 509 24.92 -35.10 -91.82
C PRO A 509 24.33 -35.10 -90.38
N ALA A 510 25.12 -35.43 -89.35
CA ALA A 510 24.57 -35.64 -88.00
C ALA A 510 24.13 -34.33 -87.33
N ALA A 511 22.91 -34.32 -86.77
CA ALA A 511 22.46 -33.23 -85.91
C ALA A 511 23.30 -33.20 -84.63
N THR A 512 23.79 -32.02 -84.25
CA THR A 512 24.67 -31.84 -83.10
C THR A 512 24.16 -30.71 -82.20
N THR A 513 24.25 -30.90 -80.89
CA THR A 513 23.95 -29.85 -79.92
C THR A 513 25.10 -28.86 -79.83
N ILE A 514 24.80 -27.59 -80.07
CA ILE A 514 25.70 -26.47 -79.88
C ILE A 514 25.35 -25.81 -78.54
N SER A 515 26.37 -25.61 -77.70
CA SER A 515 26.23 -25.04 -76.36
C SER A 515 27.12 -23.81 -76.22
N LEU A 516 26.54 -22.68 -75.83
CA LEU A 516 27.26 -21.43 -75.55
C LEU A 516 27.18 -21.14 -74.04
N PRO A 517 28.31 -20.98 -73.33
CA PRO A 517 28.29 -20.57 -71.93
C PRO A 517 27.67 -19.18 -71.76
N PHE A 518 26.84 -19.01 -70.74
CA PHE A 518 26.25 -17.72 -70.37
C PHE A 518 26.38 -17.44 -68.87
N SER A 519 26.36 -16.16 -68.49
CA SER A 519 26.03 -15.75 -67.12
C SER A 519 24.67 -15.06 -67.13
N ALA A 520 23.80 -15.43 -66.19
CA ALA A 520 22.47 -14.84 -66.09
C ALA A 520 22.55 -13.34 -65.84
N GLY A 521 21.63 -12.61 -66.47
CA GLY A 521 21.31 -11.23 -66.11
C GLY A 521 20.24 -11.20 -65.02
N ASN A 522 19.38 -10.20 -65.02
CA ASN A 522 18.24 -10.14 -64.11
C ASN A 522 17.22 -11.26 -64.41
N GLY A 523 16.71 -11.92 -63.37
CA GLY A 523 15.80 -13.05 -63.49
C GLY A 523 16.46 -14.41 -63.32
N ALA A 524 15.65 -15.40 -62.96
CA ALA A 524 16.08 -16.79 -63.00
C ALA A 524 16.32 -17.21 -64.46
N ALA A 525 17.07 -18.29 -64.68
CA ALA A 525 17.29 -18.81 -66.03
C ALA A 525 15.98 -19.15 -66.78
N SER A 526 14.89 -19.44 -66.05
CA SER A 526 13.55 -19.64 -66.62
C SER A 526 12.92 -18.37 -67.19
N ASP A 527 13.37 -17.21 -66.74
CA ASP A 527 12.86 -15.90 -67.14
C ASP A 527 13.59 -15.39 -68.40
N HIS A 528 14.68 -16.05 -68.79
CA HIS A 528 15.47 -15.71 -69.96
C HIS A 528 14.87 -16.34 -71.24
N SER A 529 15.06 -15.65 -72.36
CA SER A 529 14.70 -16.13 -73.69
C SER A 529 15.89 -16.12 -74.64
N VAL A 530 15.88 -17.00 -75.63
CA VAL A 530 16.95 -17.13 -76.63
C VAL A 530 16.40 -17.02 -78.04
N SER A 531 17.13 -16.34 -78.91
CA SER A 531 16.94 -16.40 -80.36
C SER A 531 18.26 -16.70 -81.09
N VAL A 532 18.17 -17.43 -82.20
CA VAL A 532 19.31 -17.82 -83.04
C VAL A 532 19.01 -17.39 -84.47
N SER A 533 19.99 -16.76 -85.14
CA SER A 533 19.85 -16.33 -86.53
C SER A 533 19.62 -17.51 -87.48
N THR A 534 19.01 -17.25 -88.63
CA THR A 534 18.82 -18.26 -89.66
C THR A 534 20.17 -18.75 -90.21
N PRO A 535 20.45 -20.06 -90.20
CA PRO A 535 21.70 -20.62 -90.72
C PRO A 535 21.81 -20.51 -92.24
N GLN A 536 23.04 -20.42 -92.74
CA GLN A 536 23.31 -20.41 -94.18
C GLN A 536 23.31 -21.84 -94.76
N PHE A 537 23.72 -22.84 -93.98
CA PHE A 537 24.00 -24.21 -94.47
C PHE A 537 23.37 -25.32 -93.59
N GLY A 538 22.13 -25.11 -93.13
CA GLY A 538 21.47 -26.09 -92.27
C GLY A 538 20.14 -25.62 -91.70
N THR A 539 19.77 -26.21 -90.55
CA THR A 539 18.60 -25.79 -89.76
C THR A 539 18.94 -25.74 -88.27
N VAL A 540 18.31 -24.82 -87.55
CA VAL A 540 18.37 -24.71 -86.09
C VAL A 540 17.03 -25.14 -85.51
N ALA A 541 17.07 -25.96 -84.46
CA ALA A 541 15.89 -26.39 -83.72
C ALA A 541 16.13 -26.29 -82.21
N ASN A 542 15.04 -26.10 -81.46
CA ASN A 542 15.00 -26.15 -79.99
C ASN A 542 16.04 -25.24 -79.30
N PRO A 543 16.13 -23.94 -79.63
CA PRO A 543 16.94 -23.04 -78.83
C PRO A 543 16.34 -22.95 -77.42
N THR A 544 17.15 -23.24 -76.40
CA THR A 544 16.72 -23.28 -75.00
C THR A 544 17.80 -22.71 -74.09
N VAL A 545 17.39 -22.15 -72.96
CA VAL A 545 18.29 -21.75 -71.88
C VAL A 545 18.38 -22.90 -70.88
N ASN A 546 19.56 -23.46 -70.71
CA ASN A 546 19.83 -24.54 -69.76
C ASN A 546 20.47 -23.97 -68.49
N GLY A 547 19.63 -23.49 -67.57
CA GLY A 547 20.07 -22.89 -66.32
C GLY A 547 20.89 -23.79 -65.40
N THR A 548 20.77 -25.12 -65.54
CA THR A 548 21.56 -26.08 -64.74
C THR A 548 22.97 -26.23 -65.29
N ALA A 549 23.12 -26.25 -66.62
CA ALA A 549 24.42 -26.36 -67.28
C ALA A 549 25.13 -25.00 -67.46
N GLY A 550 24.41 -23.88 -67.29
CA GLY A 550 24.93 -22.53 -67.56
C GLY A 550 25.18 -22.29 -69.05
N THR A 551 24.37 -22.94 -69.91
CA THR A 551 24.52 -22.86 -71.37
C THR A 551 23.22 -22.46 -72.07
N VAL A 552 23.38 -21.79 -73.20
CA VAL A 552 22.35 -21.71 -74.24
C VAL A 552 22.58 -22.86 -75.20
N ASP A 553 21.59 -23.74 -75.32
CA ASP A 553 21.67 -24.96 -76.13
C ASP A 553 20.73 -24.87 -77.33
N PHE A 554 21.20 -25.26 -78.52
CA PHE A 554 20.35 -25.48 -79.69
C PHE A 554 20.87 -26.66 -80.52
N THR A 555 19.98 -27.29 -81.29
CA THR A 555 20.35 -28.37 -82.20
C THR A 555 20.59 -27.82 -83.60
N TYR A 556 21.80 -28.05 -84.15
CA TYR A 556 22.15 -27.70 -85.52
C TYR A 556 22.17 -28.96 -86.40
N THR A 557 21.44 -28.94 -87.52
CA THR A 557 21.43 -30.02 -88.51
C THR A 557 22.01 -29.51 -89.84
N PRO A 558 23.20 -29.98 -90.27
CA PRO A 558 23.80 -29.62 -91.56
C PRO A 558 22.94 -30.05 -92.76
N ASP A 559 22.94 -29.26 -93.83
CA ASP A 559 22.30 -29.59 -95.12
C ASP A 559 23.20 -30.36 -96.11
N GLY A 560 24.44 -30.69 -95.69
CA GLY A 560 25.41 -31.48 -96.46
C GLY A 560 26.58 -30.69 -97.05
N PHE A 561 26.64 -29.36 -96.86
CA PHE A 561 27.82 -28.57 -97.24
C PHE A 561 28.99 -28.75 -96.24
N ALA A 562 30.22 -28.68 -96.76
CA ALA A 562 31.43 -28.59 -95.95
C ALA A 562 31.90 -27.13 -95.90
N GLY A 563 32.29 -26.65 -94.72
CA GLY A 563 32.69 -25.25 -94.51
C GLY A 563 32.16 -24.68 -93.19
N PRO A 564 32.51 -23.42 -92.88
CA PRO A 564 32.00 -22.71 -91.71
C PRO A 564 30.58 -22.15 -91.95
N ASP A 565 29.72 -22.28 -90.95
CA ASP A 565 28.47 -21.52 -90.80
C ASP A 565 28.57 -20.69 -89.50
N VAL A 566 28.11 -19.44 -89.53
CA VAL A 566 28.24 -18.50 -88.41
C VAL A 566 26.88 -17.98 -88.02
N LEU A 567 26.45 -18.30 -86.80
CA LEU A 567 25.14 -17.91 -86.26
C LEU A 567 25.32 -16.83 -85.20
N THR A 568 24.44 -15.84 -85.19
CA THR A 568 24.28 -14.91 -84.07
C THR A 568 23.26 -15.50 -83.10
N VAL A 569 23.67 -15.65 -81.85
CA VAL A 569 22.81 -16.08 -80.75
C VAL A 569 22.59 -14.88 -79.84
N ASN A 570 21.33 -14.56 -79.56
CA ASN A 570 20.93 -13.52 -78.62
C ASN A 570 20.27 -14.17 -77.41
N LEU A 571 20.77 -13.82 -76.23
CA LEU A 571 20.17 -14.15 -74.93
C LEU A 571 19.56 -12.87 -74.37
N THR A 572 18.26 -12.89 -74.09
CA THR A 572 17.51 -11.82 -73.44
C THR A 572 17.14 -12.28 -72.04
N ASP A 573 17.48 -11.50 -71.01
CA ASP A 573 17.13 -11.84 -69.64
C ASP A 573 15.69 -11.42 -69.26
N GLY A 574 15.35 -11.54 -67.97
CA GLY A 574 14.01 -11.28 -67.45
C GLY A 574 13.59 -9.81 -67.48
N ASP A 575 14.54 -8.87 -67.54
CA ASP A 575 14.27 -7.43 -67.62
C ASP A 575 14.27 -6.89 -69.06
N GLY A 576 14.77 -7.70 -70.01
CA GLY A 576 14.81 -7.39 -71.43
C GLY A 576 16.20 -7.02 -71.93
N SER A 577 17.21 -6.97 -71.07
CA SER A 577 18.61 -6.78 -71.44
C SER A 577 19.13 -7.94 -72.30
N VAL A 578 19.94 -7.60 -73.32
CA VAL A 578 20.34 -8.56 -74.36
C VAL A 578 21.86 -8.70 -74.43
N ALA A 579 22.34 -9.96 -74.43
CA ALA A 579 23.69 -10.34 -74.79
C ALA A 579 23.72 -11.09 -76.12
N SER A 580 24.72 -10.79 -76.96
CA SER A 580 24.90 -11.42 -78.27
C SER A 580 26.27 -12.06 -78.39
N ALA A 581 26.32 -13.27 -78.96
CA ALA A 581 27.56 -13.97 -79.27
C ALA A 581 27.45 -14.75 -80.58
N THR A 582 28.59 -15.17 -81.12
CA THR A 582 28.64 -15.98 -82.35
C THR A 582 28.83 -17.46 -82.03
N ALA A 583 28.10 -18.32 -82.75
CA ALA A 583 28.35 -19.75 -82.81
C ALA A 583 28.95 -20.08 -84.18
N THR A 584 30.22 -20.49 -84.21
CA THR A 584 30.91 -20.88 -85.45
C THR A 584 30.91 -22.40 -85.57
N ILE A 585 30.19 -22.93 -86.56
CA ILE A 585 30.06 -24.36 -86.80
C ILE A 585 30.86 -24.73 -88.04
N THR A 586 31.89 -25.57 -87.89
CA THR A 586 32.69 -26.04 -89.02
C THR A 586 32.26 -27.45 -89.39
N MET A 587 31.64 -27.61 -90.56
CA MET A 587 31.19 -28.91 -91.06
C MET A 587 32.32 -29.58 -91.84
N THR A 588 32.67 -30.80 -91.44
CA THR A 588 33.62 -31.66 -92.13
C THR A 588 32.86 -32.73 -92.91
N GLY A 589 33.15 -32.86 -94.21
CA GLY A 589 32.61 -33.92 -95.07
C GLY A 589 33.59 -35.10 -95.21
N PRO A 590 33.13 -36.29 -95.63
CA PRO A 590 34.04 -37.37 -96.01
C PRO A 590 34.89 -36.92 -97.20
N ALA A 591 36.19 -37.21 -97.15
CA ALA A 591 37.13 -36.90 -98.23
C ALA A 591 36.61 -37.48 -99.55
N VAL A 592 36.33 -36.62 -100.53
CA VAL A 592 36.05 -37.05 -101.89
C VAL A 592 37.36 -37.58 -102.49
N THR A 593 37.52 -38.90 -102.57
CA THR A 593 38.59 -39.52 -103.36
C THR A 593 38.29 -39.33 -104.85
N ILE A 594 38.99 -38.39 -105.50
CA ILE A 594 38.96 -38.22 -106.96
C ILE A 594 39.93 -39.23 -107.59
N PRO A 595 39.51 -40.10 -108.54
CA PRO A 595 40.43 -40.91 -109.32
C PRO A 595 41.28 -40.01 -110.24
N THR A 596 42.57 -40.29 -110.30
CA THR A 596 43.55 -39.55 -111.09
C THR A 596 43.26 -39.56 -112.60
N GLN A 597 43.35 -38.35 -113.15
CA GLN A 597 43.34 -37.89 -114.54
C GLN A 597 43.98 -38.83 -115.59
N ASP A 598 43.32 -38.96 -116.76
CA ASP A 598 43.95 -39.24 -118.05
C ASP A 598 43.83 -38.02 -118.97
N SER A 599 44.67 -38.01 -119.99
CA SER A 599 45.52 -36.92 -120.45
C SER A 599 44.96 -36.09 -121.65
N LEU A 600 45.36 -34.80 -121.66
CA LEU A 600 45.22 -33.74 -122.68
C LEU A 600 45.79 -34.12 -124.07
N PRO A 601 45.41 -33.50 -125.23
CA PRO A 601 45.87 -32.12 -125.54
C PRO A 601 45.10 -31.23 -126.60
N GLY A 602 45.39 -29.92 -126.53
CA GLY A 602 45.34 -28.93 -127.62
C GLY A 602 44.11 -27.99 -127.62
N SER A 603 44.17 -26.66 -127.78
CA SER A 603 45.21 -25.77 -128.30
C SER A 603 44.90 -24.28 -127.98
N SER A 604 45.96 -23.53 -127.64
CA SER A 604 46.30 -22.14 -128.03
C SER A 604 45.43 -20.93 -127.61
N ALA A 605 46.05 -19.95 -126.92
CA ALA A 605 46.38 -18.64 -127.52
C ALA A 605 47.00 -17.61 -126.52
N ILE A 606 48.21 -17.13 -126.87
CA ILE A 606 48.64 -15.71 -126.96
C ILE A 606 48.69 -14.83 -125.68
N ALA A 607 49.90 -14.44 -125.27
CA ALA A 607 50.24 -13.23 -124.47
C ALA A 607 50.38 -11.99 -125.40
N PRO A 608 50.56 -10.68 -125.01
CA PRO A 608 51.18 -10.15 -123.76
C PRO A 608 50.74 -8.72 -123.28
N ALA A 609 51.46 -8.19 -122.27
CA ALA A 609 51.89 -6.79 -122.02
C ALA A 609 50.90 -5.61 -121.76
N GLY A 610 51.08 -4.94 -120.60
CA GLY A 610 51.46 -3.51 -120.51
C GLY A 610 50.39 -2.42 -120.21
N LEU A 611 50.78 -1.47 -119.35
CA LEU A 611 50.34 -0.04 -119.27
C LEU A 611 48.91 0.25 -118.75
N LEU A 612 48.53 1.40 -118.18
CA LEU A 612 49.15 2.58 -117.54
C LEU A 612 47.95 3.43 -117.04
N SER A 613 48.10 4.11 -115.90
CA SER A 613 47.54 5.45 -115.59
C SER A 613 46.03 5.76 -115.50
N LEU A 614 45.75 6.65 -114.51
CA LEU A 614 44.81 7.79 -114.53
C LEU A 614 43.30 7.50 -114.46
N LEU A 615 42.60 7.99 -113.42
CA LEU A 615 41.94 9.30 -113.40
C LEU A 615 41.08 9.44 -112.13
N ALA A 616 41.44 10.37 -111.25
CA ALA A 616 40.56 10.85 -110.18
C ALA A 616 39.72 12.01 -110.72
N GLY A 617 38.41 11.92 -110.56
CA GLY A 617 37.46 12.98 -110.88
C GLY A 617 36.34 13.02 -109.83
N LEU A 618 36.41 13.99 -108.92
CA LEU A 618 35.23 14.51 -108.21
C LEU A 618 34.30 15.16 -109.25
N PRO A 619 32.96 15.19 -109.06
CA PRO A 619 32.41 16.27 -108.23
C PRO A 619 31.05 16.03 -107.53
N LEU A 620 30.86 16.85 -106.48
CA LEU A 620 29.68 17.66 -106.12
C LEU A 620 28.33 17.03 -105.71
N LEU A 621 27.91 17.49 -104.52
CA LEU A 621 26.62 18.12 -104.16
C LEU A 621 25.43 17.28 -103.64
N ARG A 622 24.96 17.79 -102.48
CA ARG A 622 23.61 17.76 -101.85
C ARG A 622 23.42 16.72 -100.74
N SER A 623 22.73 16.98 -99.63
CA SER A 623 22.24 18.21 -99.00
C SER A 623 21.57 17.84 -97.66
N ARG A 624 21.76 18.72 -96.67
CA ARG A 624 20.79 19.14 -95.62
C ARG A 624 20.39 18.19 -94.46
N ARG A 625 20.61 18.80 -93.27
CA ARG A 625 19.77 18.90 -92.05
C ARG A 625 19.70 17.63 -91.18
N ARG A 626 19.69 17.70 -89.84
CA ARG A 626 19.33 18.78 -88.90
C ARG A 626 19.93 18.45 -87.51
N ARG A 627 20.24 19.50 -86.74
CA ARG A 627 20.53 19.46 -85.29
C ARG A 627 19.24 19.39 -84.44
N ARG A 628 19.44 19.03 -83.16
CA ARG A 628 18.58 19.00 -81.95
C ARG A 628 18.07 17.59 -81.64
N ASP A 629 18.29 17.01 -80.45
CA ASP A 629 18.75 17.51 -79.15
C ASP A 629 19.91 16.69 -78.58
#